data_AF-A0A226F616-F1
#
_entry.id   AF-A0A226F616-F1
#
_cell.length_a   1.000
_cell.length_b   1.000
_cell.length_c   1.000
_cell.angle_alpha   90.00
_cell.angle_beta   90.00
_cell.angle_gamma   90.00
#
_symmetry.space_group_name_H-M   'P 1'
#
loop_
_entity.id
_entity.type
_entity.pdbx_description
1 polymer ?
#
loop_
_entity_poly.entity_id
_entity_poly.type
_entity_poly.pdbx_seq_one_letter_code
_entity_poly.pdbx_strand_id
1 'polypeptide(L)'
;MEKRNGNFADFDAEDKTIPRGPESWPSEIQQCKVCDNPTRSFCKSCSSAFYCCKDHQKAHWKIHKNECFPIRVVVNDPSFGRLMVASQDLTQGQRILEEVPILITPNTRSENGITCLGCCKKLTLTTAVPCIRCGWPLCGVQCDMESLHTTNECIIFKERAIQSSMGNLGNSYQTLCEIGVLRMLLLIEREPRLWKRLLKLDSFKQTRKQVADKMFNLNSIICFIRQEVSMDIEEDLIDTAFGILRGNAFDTSDYIGFIDCCS
;
A
#
# COMPACT_ATOMS: atom_id res chain seq x y z
N MET A 1 41.40 -29.37 -1.59
CA MET A 1 41.20 -29.73 -0.17
C MET A 1 42.02 -28.78 0.67
N GLU A 2 41.41 -27.70 1.16
CA GLU A 2 41.94 -26.89 2.26
C GLU A 2 40.75 -26.41 3.06
N LYS A 3 40.66 -26.92 4.29
CA LYS A 3 39.58 -26.67 5.23
C LYS A 3 39.85 -25.34 5.92
N ARG A 4 38.94 -24.37 5.79
CA ARG A 4 38.85 -23.25 6.75
C ARG A 4 37.78 -23.59 7.78
N ASN A 5 38.26 -24.06 8.93
CA ASN A 5 37.51 -24.08 10.17
C ASN A 5 37.25 -22.63 10.61
N GLY A 6 36.00 -22.22 10.65
CA GLY A 6 35.52 -21.06 11.39
C GLY A 6 34.57 -21.56 12.46
N ASN A 7 34.98 -21.43 13.72
CA ASN A 7 34.22 -21.83 14.91
C ASN A 7 32.78 -21.30 14.88
N PHE A 8 31.81 -22.22 14.95
CA PHE A 8 30.50 -21.95 15.52
C PHE A 8 30.68 -21.84 17.04
N ALA A 9 30.79 -20.62 17.55
CA ALA A 9 30.76 -20.35 18.97
C ALA A 9 29.68 -19.30 19.25
N ASP A 10 28.71 -19.72 20.05
CA ASP A 10 27.83 -18.92 20.92
C ASP A 10 27.04 -17.77 20.30
N PHE A 11 25.84 -18.11 19.81
CA PHE A 11 24.76 -17.16 19.51
C PHE A 11 23.79 -16.97 20.70
N ASP A 12 24.26 -17.17 21.93
CA ASP A 12 23.51 -16.90 23.17
C ASP A 12 24.09 -15.72 23.96
N ALA A 13 24.54 -14.68 23.24
CA ALA A 13 24.71 -13.37 23.86
C ALA A 13 23.35 -12.67 23.86
N GLU A 14 22.58 -12.84 24.95
CA GLU A 14 21.44 -11.98 25.24
C GLU A 14 21.90 -10.51 25.21
N ASP A 15 21.58 -9.81 24.13
CA ASP A 15 21.79 -8.38 24.01
C ASP A 15 20.87 -7.67 25.00
N LYS A 16 21.45 -7.28 26.15
CA LYS A 16 20.79 -6.59 27.26
C LYS A 16 20.43 -5.13 26.96
N THR A 17 20.48 -4.69 25.70
CA THR A 17 20.16 -3.30 25.33
C THR A 17 18.74 -3.09 24.80
N ILE A 18 17.92 -4.16 24.70
CA ILE A 18 16.51 -4.06 24.32
C ILE A 18 15.63 -4.18 25.57
N PRO A 19 14.91 -3.12 26.01
CA PRO A 19 13.96 -3.22 27.10
C PRO A 19 12.83 -4.19 26.73
N ARG A 20 12.76 -5.33 27.44
CA ARG A 20 11.65 -6.29 27.36
C ARG A 20 10.53 -5.82 28.30
N GLY A 21 9.39 -5.38 27.76
CA GLY A 21 8.16 -5.16 28.57
C GLY A 21 8.09 -3.84 29.38
N PRO A 22 6.97 -3.57 30.06
CA PRO A 22 6.34 -2.24 30.12
C PRO A 22 6.86 -1.35 31.25
N GLU A 23 8.07 -0.82 31.12
CA GLU A 23 8.51 0.31 31.94
C GLU A 23 8.47 1.59 31.09
N SER A 24 7.32 2.28 31.15
CA SER A 24 7.00 3.67 30.73
C SER A 24 5.81 3.84 29.77
N TRP A 25 4.65 3.33 30.17
CA TRP A 25 3.35 3.80 29.66
C TRP A 25 2.91 5.05 30.43
N PRO A 26 2.42 6.10 29.74
CA PRO A 26 3.00 7.43 29.80
C PRO A 26 3.01 7.97 31.24
N SER A 27 4.16 7.87 31.89
CA SER A 27 4.46 8.55 33.15
C SER A 27 4.84 10.02 32.94
N GLU A 28 4.81 10.49 31.69
CA GLU A 28 5.17 11.85 31.30
C GLU A 28 3.94 12.77 31.20
N ILE A 29 4.13 14.01 31.61
CA ILE A 29 3.12 15.06 31.46
C ILE A 29 3.07 15.46 29.99
N GLN A 30 1.87 15.46 29.40
CA GLN A 30 1.61 15.81 28.01
C GLN A 30 0.61 16.98 27.93
N GLN A 31 0.44 17.56 26.75
CA GLN A 31 -0.48 18.69 26.55
C GLN A 31 -1.91 18.22 26.24
N CYS A 32 -2.90 18.91 26.82
CA CYS A 32 -4.30 18.67 26.50
C CYS A 32 -4.59 19.06 25.04
N LYS A 33 -5.21 18.15 24.26
CA LYS A 33 -5.56 18.37 22.84
C LYS A 33 -6.55 19.52 22.55
N VAL A 34 -7.04 20.23 23.57
CA VAL A 34 -8.05 21.29 23.44
C VAL A 34 -7.57 22.63 23.96
N CYS A 35 -6.79 22.65 25.05
CA CYS A 35 -6.38 23.88 25.73
C CYS A 35 -4.88 23.92 26.09
N ASP A 36 -4.11 22.94 25.62
CA ASP A 36 -2.66 22.77 25.83
C ASP A 36 -2.17 22.67 27.29
N ASN A 37 -3.08 22.72 28.27
CA ASN A 37 -2.73 22.56 29.67
C ASN A 37 -2.03 21.21 29.94
N PRO A 38 -0.97 21.21 30.77
CA PRO A 38 -0.28 19.98 31.14
C PRO A 38 -1.21 18.99 31.83
N THR A 39 -1.18 17.72 31.42
CA THR A 39 -2.03 16.65 31.97
C THR A 39 -1.33 15.29 31.91
N ARG A 40 -1.69 14.42 32.84
CA ARG A 40 -1.34 12.99 32.85
C ARG A 40 -2.53 12.10 32.45
N SER A 41 -3.71 12.68 32.29
CA SER A 41 -4.92 11.95 31.94
C SER A 41 -4.99 11.76 30.42
N PHE A 42 -5.28 10.54 30.01
CA PHE A 42 -5.29 10.12 28.61
C PHE A 42 -6.54 9.31 28.26
N CYS A 43 -6.81 9.18 26.96
CA CYS A 43 -7.84 8.31 26.43
C CYS A 43 -7.49 6.84 26.69
N LYS A 44 -8.26 6.16 27.53
CA LYS A 44 -8.02 4.74 27.87
C LYS A 44 -8.15 3.77 26.69
N SER A 45 -8.73 4.20 25.57
CA SER A 45 -8.91 3.33 24.40
C SER A 45 -7.69 3.32 23.48
N CYS A 46 -6.92 4.40 23.42
CA CYS A 46 -5.78 4.53 22.51
C CYS A 46 -4.47 4.89 23.20
N SER A 47 -4.54 5.32 24.47
CA SER A 47 -3.42 5.80 25.29
C SER A 47 -2.52 6.88 24.66
N SER A 48 -2.98 7.49 23.57
CA SER A 48 -2.19 8.39 22.72
C SER A 48 -2.70 9.84 22.73
N ALA A 49 -3.94 10.07 23.17
CA ALA A 49 -4.52 11.41 23.28
C ALA A 49 -4.73 11.81 24.75
N PHE A 50 -4.36 13.05 25.09
CA PHE A 50 -4.32 13.56 26.46
C PHE A 50 -5.32 14.70 26.66
N TYR A 51 -5.99 14.70 27.82
CA TYR A 51 -7.02 15.66 28.18
C TYR A 51 -6.90 16.06 29.64
N CYS A 52 -6.98 17.35 29.98
CA CYS A 52 -6.97 17.80 31.38
C CYS A 52 -8.31 17.51 32.09
N CYS A 53 -9.40 17.30 31.34
CA CYS A 53 -10.72 16.99 31.87
C CYS A 53 -11.59 16.19 30.88
N LYS A 54 -12.70 15.63 31.36
CA LYS A 54 -13.65 14.85 30.53
C LYS A 54 -14.34 15.69 29.46
N ASP A 55 -14.59 16.97 29.71
CA ASP A 55 -15.29 17.84 28.76
C ASP A 55 -14.43 18.12 27.53
N HIS A 56 -13.10 18.27 27.69
CA HIS A 56 -12.17 18.38 26.57
C HIS A 56 -12.08 17.09 25.74
N GLN A 57 -12.15 15.91 26.38
CA GLN A 57 -12.24 14.65 25.64
C GLN A 57 -13.53 14.59 24.79
N LYS A 58 -14.68 14.97 25.36
CA LYS A 58 -15.95 15.00 24.64
C LYS A 58 -15.94 16.01 23.49
N ALA A 59 -15.37 17.19 23.71
CA ALA A 59 -15.24 18.22 22.69
C ALA A 59 -14.39 17.74 21.50
N HIS A 60 -13.26 17.08 21.77
CA HIS A 60 -12.37 16.54 20.75
C HIS A 60 -12.88 15.23 20.10
N TRP A 61 -13.83 14.54 20.72
CA TRP A 61 -14.28 13.20 20.29
C TRP A 61 -14.74 13.13 18.82
N LYS A 62 -15.35 14.20 18.30
CA LYS A 62 -15.80 14.27 16.90
C LYS A 62 -14.68 14.02 15.89
N ILE A 63 -13.46 14.43 16.23
CA ILE A 63 -12.25 14.26 15.42
C ILE A 63 -11.51 12.99 15.87
N HIS A 64 -11.29 12.86 17.18
CA HIS A 64 -10.47 11.79 17.75
C HIS A 64 -10.97 10.38 17.47
N LYS A 65 -12.29 10.16 17.40
CA LYS A 65 -12.87 8.81 17.23
C LYS A 65 -12.33 8.07 16.00
N ASN A 66 -11.96 8.80 14.94
CA ASN A 66 -11.43 8.24 13.70
C ASN A 66 -9.91 7.96 13.76
N GLU A 67 -9.25 8.35 14.85
CA GLU A 67 -7.81 8.21 15.09
C GLU A 67 -7.55 7.45 16.41
N CYS A 68 -8.60 6.95 17.07
CA CYS A 68 -8.54 6.36 18.40
C CYS A 68 -8.22 4.86 18.31
N PHE A 69 -6.99 4.56 17.90
CA PHE A 69 -6.49 3.19 17.78
C PHE A 69 -5.47 2.85 18.88
N PRO A 70 -5.40 1.57 19.31
CA PRO A 70 -4.49 1.13 20.37
C PRO A 70 -3.06 0.92 19.85
N ILE A 71 -2.56 1.86 19.03
CA ILE A 71 -1.27 1.85 18.38
C ILE A 71 -0.62 3.23 18.47
N ARG A 72 0.71 3.28 18.39
CA ARG A 72 1.49 4.51 18.22
C ARG A 72 2.59 4.30 17.18
N VAL A 73 3.00 5.39 16.53
CA VAL A 73 4.08 5.37 15.54
C VAL A 73 5.39 5.73 16.23
N VAL A 74 6.38 4.85 16.13
CA VAL A 74 7.76 5.13 16.50
C VAL A 74 8.51 5.52 15.23
N VAL A 75 9.19 6.66 15.28
CA VAL A 75 10.01 7.17 14.19
C VAL A 75 11.49 6.96 14.50
N ASN A 76 12.29 6.70 13.48
CA ASN A 76 13.76 6.59 13.55
C ASN A 76 14.26 5.43 14.42
N ASP A 77 13.57 4.29 14.40
CA ASP A 77 14.14 3.05 14.91
C ASP A 77 15.43 2.71 14.13
N PRO A 78 16.56 2.43 14.79
CA PRO A 78 17.84 2.18 14.12
C PRO A 78 17.83 0.97 13.18
N SER A 79 17.00 -0.03 13.46
CA SER A 79 16.97 -1.29 12.71
C SER A 79 15.90 -1.30 11.63
N PHE A 80 14.76 -0.66 11.87
CA PHE A 80 13.57 -0.79 11.03
C PHE A 80 13.00 0.56 10.54
N GLY A 81 13.56 1.69 10.96
CA GLY A 81 13.08 3.01 10.55
C GLY A 81 11.75 3.38 11.21
N ARG A 82 10.66 3.38 10.45
CA ARG A 82 9.32 3.76 10.97
C ARG A 82 8.54 2.51 11.33
N LEU A 83 8.11 2.41 12.58
CA LEU A 83 7.40 1.26 13.13
C LEU A 83 6.05 1.66 13.72
N MET A 84 5.10 0.73 13.69
CA MET A 84 3.88 0.80 14.47
C MET A 84 4.01 -0.15 15.66
N VAL A 85 3.80 0.36 16.87
CA VAL A 85 3.84 -0.44 18.11
C VAL A 85 2.52 -0.30 18.86
N ALA A 86 2.14 -1.31 19.63
CA ALA A 86 0.94 -1.25 20.46
C ALA A 86 1.04 -0.09 21.45
N SER A 87 -0.07 0.63 21.68
CA SER A 87 -0.17 1.72 22.67
C SER A 87 -0.68 1.26 24.04
N GLN A 88 -0.96 -0.03 24.19
CA GLN A 88 -1.43 -0.69 25.41
C GLN A 88 -1.42 -2.20 25.18
N ASP A 89 -1.76 -2.97 26.21
CA ASP A 89 -2.03 -4.39 26.06
C ASP A 89 -3.23 -4.61 25.13
N LEU A 90 -3.07 -5.52 24.17
CA LEU A 90 -4.08 -5.85 23.17
C LEU A 90 -4.74 -7.17 23.53
N THR A 91 -6.07 -7.22 23.47
CA THR A 91 -6.82 -8.47 23.61
C THR A 91 -6.93 -9.19 22.28
N GLN A 92 -7.00 -10.52 22.30
CA GLN A 92 -7.23 -11.32 21.09
C GLN A 92 -8.50 -10.86 20.35
N GLY A 93 -8.39 -10.70 19.02
CA GLY A 93 -9.50 -10.25 18.17
C GLY A 93 -9.80 -8.74 18.22
N GLN A 94 -9.03 -7.96 18.99
CA GLN A 94 -9.18 -6.50 19.03
C GLN A 94 -8.82 -5.87 17.68
N ARG A 95 -9.70 -4.98 17.18
CA ARG A 95 -9.42 -4.17 16.00
C ARG A 95 -8.34 -3.12 16.34
N ILE A 96 -7.18 -3.21 15.67
CA ILE A 96 -6.04 -2.31 15.90
C ILE A 96 -5.90 -1.22 14.83
N LEU A 97 -6.33 -1.51 13.61
CA LEU A 97 -6.26 -0.63 12.45
C LEU A 97 -7.34 -1.05 11.45
N GLU A 98 -7.89 -0.07 10.76
CA GLU A 98 -8.79 -0.28 9.64
C GLU A 98 -8.52 0.82 8.61
N GLU A 99 -8.27 0.44 7.37
CA GLU A 99 -7.96 1.36 6.29
C GLU A 99 -8.66 0.93 5.00
N VAL A 100 -9.06 1.92 4.22
CA VAL A 100 -9.57 1.72 2.85
C VAL A 100 -8.39 1.82 1.88
N PRO A 101 -8.26 0.92 0.90
CA PRO A 101 -7.17 0.97 -0.07
C PRO A 101 -7.20 2.28 -0.85
N ILE A 102 -6.04 2.92 -0.98
CA ILE A 102 -5.87 4.14 -1.78
C ILE A 102 -5.94 3.81 -3.28
N LEU A 103 -5.42 2.64 -3.67
CA LEU A 103 -5.37 2.18 -5.05
C LEU A 103 -5.64 0.67 -5.08
N ILE A 104 -6.44 0.24 -6.04
CA ILE A 104 -6.65 -1.17 -6.37
C ILE A 104 -6.11 -1.42 -7.79
N THR A 105 -5.32 -2.48 -7.96
CA THR A 105 -4.68 -2.81 -9.24
C THR A 105 -4.65 -4.32 -9.44
N PRO A 106 -4.61 -4.82 -10.70
CA PRO A 106 -4.46 -6.24 -10.95
C PRO A 106 -3.25 -6.85 -10.23
N ASN A 107 -3.42 -8.08 -9.76
CA ASN A 107 -2.35 -8.78 -9.06
C ASN A 107 -1.35 -9.37 -10.06
N THR A 108 -0.10 -8.93 -9.95
CA THR A 108 1.03 -9.30 -10.81
C THR A 108 1.63 -10.67 -10.47
N ARG A 109 1.03 -11.41 -9.53
CA ARG A 109 1.37 -12.80 -9.17
C ARG A 109 0.27 -13.79 -9.58
N SER A 110 -0.69 -13.40 -10.41
CA SER A 110 -1.74 -14.31 -10.88
C SER A 110 -1.15 -15.37 -11.83
N GLU A 111 -1.26 -16.66 -11.49
CA GLU A 111 -0.59 -17.78 -12.21
C GLU A 111 -0.80 -17.78 -13.74
N ASN A 112 -1.96 -17.31 -14.20
CA ASN A 112 -2.32 -17.26 -15.61
C ASN A 112 -2.11 -15.88 -16.26
N GLY A 113 -1.74 -14.86 -15.47
CA GLY A 113 -1.52 -13.49 -15.93
C GLY A 113 -2.76 -12.74 -16.44
N ILE A 114 -3.96 -13.34 -16.35
CA ILE A 114 -5.21 -12.73 -16.83
C ILE A 114 -6.06 -12.31 -15.62
N THR A 115 -6.39 -11.03 -15.57
CA THR A 115 -7.17 -10.43 -14.49
C THR A 115 -8.22 -9.50 -15.08
N CYS A 116 -9.42 -9.50 -14.49
CA CYS A 116 -10.46 -8.55 -14.83
C CYS A 116 -9.97 -7.14 -14.49
N LEU A 117 -9.87 -6.23 -15.46
CA LEU A 117 -9.47 -4.86 -15.15
C LEU A 117 -10.53 -4.11 -14.35
N GLY A 118 -11.81 -4.47 -14.47
CA GLY A 118 -12.89 -3.86 -13.71
C GLY A 118 -12.83 -4.15 -12.21
N CYS A 119 -12.65 -5.41 -11.80
CA CYS A 119 -12.73 -5.78 -10.37
C CYS A 119 -11.48 -6.48 -9.82
N CYS A 120 -10.42 -6.58 -10.60
CA CYS A 120 -9.18 -7.30 -10.27
C CYS A 120 -9.35 -8.80 -9.93
N LYS A 121 -10.51 -9.38 -10.24
CA LYS A 121 -10.75 -10.83 -10.13
C LYS A 121 -9.85 -11.60 -11.09
N LYS A 122 -9.23 -12.68 -10.61
CA LYS A 122 -8.44 -13.60 -11.44
C LYS A 122 -9.33 -14.26 -12.49
N LEU A 123 -8.81 -14.40 -13.70
CA LEU A 123 -9.51 -15.00 -14.83
C LEU A 123 -8.72 -16.16 -15.43
N THR A 124 -9.43 -16.93 -16.24
CA THR A 124 -8.91 -17.92 -17.16
C THR A 124 -9.23 -17.47 -18.59
N LEU A 125 -8.58 -18.07 -19.59
CA LEU A 125 -8.92 -17.83 -21.00
C LEU A 125 -10.40 -18.11 -21.32
N THR A 126 -11.04 -19.01 -20.58
CA THR A 126 -12.45 -19.38 -20.76
C THR A 126 -13.43 -18.47 -20.03
N THR A 127 -12.98 -17.70 -19.04
CA THR A 127 -13.84 -16.80 -18.23
C THR A 127 -13.63 -15.33 -18.54
N ALA A 128 -12.57 -15.00 -19.29
CA ALA A 128 -12.31 -13.65 -19.74
C ALA A 128 -13.22 -13.27 -20.92
N VAL A 129 -13.86 -12.11 -20.81
CA VAL A 129 -14.57 -11.46 -21.91
C VAL A 129 -13.91 -10.11 -22.21
N PRO A 130 -13.78 -9.70 -23.48
CA PRO A 130 -13.17 -8.42 -23.81
C PRO A 130 -14.08 -7.25 -23.45
N CYS A 131 -13.51 -6.17 -22.91
CA CYS A 131 -14.20 -4.89 -22.74
C CYS A 131 -14.67 -4.36 -24.10
N ILE A 132 -15.92 -3.89 -24.19
CA ILE A 132 -16.50 -3.44 -25.48
C ILE A 132 -15.82 -2.17 -26.02
N ARG A 133 -15.11 -1.42 -25.16
CA ARG A 133 -14.46 -0.16 -25.52
C ARG A 133 -13.01 -0.35 -25.93
N CYS A 134 -12.22 -1.06 -25.13
CA CYS A 134 -10.77 -1.17 -25.32
C CYS A 134 -10.28 -2.59 -25.61
N GLY A 135 -11.14 -3.61 -25.50
CA GLY A 135 -10.80 -5.01 -25.75
C GLY A 135 -10.11 -5.76 -24.59
N TRP A 136 -9.74 -5.07 -23.50
CA TRP A 136 -9.03 -5.70 -22.38
C TRP A 136 -9.92 -6.62 -21.52
N PRO A 137 -9.36 -7.66 -20.90
CA PRO A 137 -10.11 -8.68 -20.18
C PRO A 137 -10.93 -8.16 -19.00
N LEU A 138 -12.19 -8.59 -18.96
CA LEU A 138 -13.16 -8.43 -17.88
C LEU A 138 -13.75 -9.79 -17.49
N CYS A 139 -14.40 -9.86 -16.32
CA CYS A 139 -15.09 -11.07 -15.85
C CYS A 139 -16.55 -11.18 -16.34
N GLY A 140 -17.06 -10.16 -17.03
CA GLY A 140 -18.45 -10.07 -17.48
C GLY A 140 -18.88 -8.64 -17.76
N VAL A 141 -20.09 -8.50 -18.31
CA VAL A 141 -20.68 -7.20 -18.71
C VAL A 141 -20.83 -6.22 -17.56
N GLN A 142 -21.00 -6.70 -16.33
CA GLN A 142 -21.07 -5.87 -15.12
C GLN A 142 -19.80 -5.06 -14.90
N CYS A 143 -18.64 -5.60 -15.26
CA CYS A 143 -17.36 -4.91 -15.11
C CYS A 143 -17.05 -3.98 -16.28
N ASP A 144 -17.91 -3.92 -17.30
CA ASP A 144 -17.72 -2.98 -18.40
C ASP A 144 -17.94 -1.53 -17.96
N MET A 145 -18.72 -1.29 -16.89
CA MET A 145 -18.94 0.06 -16.35
C MET A 145 -18.13 0.33 -15.08
N GLU A 146 -17.30 -0.62 -14.64
CA GLU A 146 -16.61 -0.51 -13.35
C GLU A 146 -15.54 0.59 -13.36
N SER A 147 -15.69 1.54 -12.43
CA SER A 147 -14.90 2.76 -12.34
C SER A 147 -13.40 2.49 -12.31
N LEU A 148 -13.00 1.42 -11.64
CA LEU A 148 -11.60 1.03 -11.48
C LEU A 148 -10.87 0.81 -12.82
N HIS A 149 -11.60 0.43 -13.87
CA HIS A 149 -11.08 0.35 -15.23
C HIS A 149 -11.49 1.59 -16.07
N THR A 150 -12.77 1.94 -16.04
CA THR A 150 -13.35 2.91 -17.00
C THR A 150 -12.82 4.32 -16.84
N THR A 151 -12.53 4.75 -15.60
CA THR A 151 -11.99 6.08 -15.31
C THR A 151 -10.46 6.12 -15.33
N ASN A 152 -9.80 4.97 -15.56
CA ASN A 152 -8.36 4.83 -15.60
C ASN A 152 -7.90 4.52 -17.04
N GLU A 153 -7.36 3.33 -17.26
CA GLU A 153 -6.65 2.99 -18.49
C GLU A 153 -7.55 2.73 -19.71
N CYS A 154 -8.86 2.53 -19.52
CA CYS A 154 -9.77 2.10 -20.58
C CYS A 154 -9.75 3.02 -21.83
N ILE A 155 -9.90 4.33 -21.62
CA ILE A 155 -9.94 5.30 -22.72
C ILE A 155 -8.59 5.38 -23.41
N ILE A 156 -7.51 5.42 -22.64
CA ILE A 156 -6.13 5.44 -23.15
C ILE A 156 -5.88 4.22 -24.03
N PHE A 157 -6.24 3.02 -23.55
CA PHE A 157 -6.02 1.78 -24.28
C PHE A 157 -6.78 1.74 -25.59
N LYS A 158 -8.01 2.29 -25.61
CA LYS A 158 -8.79 2.47 -26.83
C LYS A 158 -8.12 3.45 -27.80
N GLU A 159 -7.79 4.65 -27.34
CA GLU A 159 -7.26 5.73 -28.19
C GLU A 159 -5.87 5.43 -28.75
N ARG A 160 -5.04 4.74 -27.97
CA ARG A 160 -3.67 4.33 -28.35
C ARG A 160 -3.61 2.95 -28.99
N ALA A 161 -4.75 2.28 -29.13
CA ALA A 161 -4.87 0.91 -29.65
C ALA A 161 -3.94 -0.10 -28.94
N ILE A 162 -3.70 0.07 -27.64
CA ILE A 162 -2.84 -0.81 -26.85
C ILE A 162 -3.56 -2.15 -26.68
N GLN A 163 -2.95 -3.20 -27.24
CA GLN A 163 -3.54 -4.53 -27.30
C GLN A 163 -3.23 -5.33 -26.04
N SER A 164 -4.24 -6.04 -25.52
CA SER A 164 -4.02 -7.03 -24.48
C SER A 164 -3.30 -8.25 -25.07
N SER A 165 -2.27 -8.76 -24.39
CA SER A 165 -1.57 -9.99 -24.75
C SER A 165 -2.35 -11.26 -24.38
N MET A 166 -3.69 -11.24 -24.40
CA MET A 166 -4.55 -12.39 -24.09
C MET A 166 -4.20 -13.57 -25.02
N GLY A 167 -3.36 -14.49 -24.53
CA GLY A 167 -2.81 -15.62 -25.29
C GLY A 167 -1.29 -15.79 -25.21
N ASN A 168 -0.54 -14.74 -24.89
CA ASN A 168 0.92 -14.79 -24.66
C ASN A 168 1.22 -14.75 -23.15
N LEU A 169 1.10 -15.91 -22.50
CA LEU A 169 1.24 -16.10 -21.04
C LEU A 169 2.56 -15.53 -20.46
N GLY A 170 3.64 -15.49 -21.25
CA GLY A 170 4.94 -14.97 -20.82
C GLY A 170 4.97 -13.46 -20.57
N ASN A 171 4.18 -12.66 -21.30
CA ASN A 171 4.20 -11.19 -21.21
C ASN A 171 3.09 -10.63 -20.31
N SER A 172 2.10 -11.44 -19.94
CA SER A 172 0.92 -10.96 -19.21
C SER A 172 1.26 -10.39 -17.82
N TYR A 173 2.25 -10.95 -17.11
CA TYR A 173 2.71 -10.44 -15.82
C TYR A 173 3.30 -9.04 -15.89
N GLN A 174 4.13 -8.79 -16.90
CA GLN A 174 4.80 -7.52 -17.12
C GLN A 174 3.76 -6.41 -17.38
N THR A 175 2.75 -6.73 -18.19
CA THR A 175 1.64 -5.85 -18.51
C THR A 175 0.77 -5.47 -17.30
N LEU A 176 0.55 -6.38 -16.35
CA LEU A 176 -0.22 -6.04 -15.13
C LEU A 176 0.54 -5.08 -14.20
N CYS A 177 1.88 -5.19 -14.13
CA CYS A 177 2.71 -4.23 -13.38
C CYS A 177 2.59 -2.82 -13.99
N GLU A 178 2.67 -2.73 -15.31
CA GLU A 178 2.55 -1.49 -16.09
C GLU A 178 1.20 -0.80 -15.86
N ILE A 179 0.10 -1.56 -15.89
CA ILE A 179 -1.24 -1.05 -15.56
C ILE A 179 -1.29 -0.49 -14.13
N GLY A 180 -0.69 -1.17 -13.16
CA GLY A 180 -0.69 -0.70 -11.78
C GLY A 180 0.05 0.63 -11.60
N VAL A 181 1.19 0.79 -12.29
CA VAL A 181 1.93 2.05 -12.29
C VAL A 181 1.13 3.15 -13.00
N LEU A 182 0.54 2.84 -14.16
CA LEU A 182 -0.31 3.79 -14.90
C LEU A 182 -1.48 4.28 -14.02
N ARG A 183 -2.21 3.37 -13.36
CA ARG A 183 -3.31 3.74 -12.47
C ARG A 183 -2.85 4.63 -11.32
N MET A 184 -1.67 4.39 -10.77
CA MET A 184 -1.14 5.25 -9.72
C MET A 184 -0.78 6.64 -10.24
N LEU A 185 -0.17 6.74 -11.43
CA LEU A 185 0.15 8.03 -12.05
C LEU A 185 -1.12 8.83 -12.35
N LEU A 186 -2.15 8.19 -12.91
CA LEU A 186 -3.47 8.82 -13.14
C LEU A 186 -4.14 9.25 -11.83
N LEU A 187 -4.00 8.46 -10.75
CA LEU A 187 -4.50 8.84 -9.43
C LEU A 187 -3.79 10.09 -8.90
N ILE A 188 -2.47 10.18 -9.06
CA ILE A 188 -1.66 11.32 -8.60
C ILE A 188 -2.03 12.61 -9.36
N GLU A 189 -2.28 12.49 -10.67
CA GLU A 189 -2.72 13.60 -11.50
C GLU A 189 -4.09 14.14 -11.06
N ARG A 190 -5.06 13.25 -10.79
CA ARG A 190 -6.40 13.62 -10.32
C ARG A 190 -6.41 14.11 -8.87
N GLU A 191 -5.58 13.52 -8.01
CA GLU A 191 -5.56 13.76 -6.57
C GLU A 191 -4.14 14.07 -6.04
N PRO A 192 -3.56 15.26 -6.34
CA PRO A 192 -2.19 15.60 -5.95
C PRO A 192 -1.94 15.60 -4.43
N ARG A 193 -3.00 15.76 -3.63
CA ARG A 193 -2.91 15.69 -2.16
C ARG A 193 -2.61 14.28 -1.67
N LEU A 194 -3.11 13.25 -2.36
CA LEU A 194 -2.80 11.85 -2.04
C LEU A 194 -1.34 11.53 -2.34
N TRP A 195 -0.75 12.16 -3.36
CA TRP A 195 0.65 11.98 -3.68
C TRP A 195 1.59 12.36 -2.53
N LYS A 196 1.30 13.47 -1.83
CA LYS A 196 2.04 13.88 -0.62
C LYS A 196 1.99 12.83 0.50
N ARG A 197 0.93 12.02 0.56
CA ARG A 197 0.81 10.90 1.52
C ARG A 197 1.59 9.69 1.03
N LEU A 198 1.46 9.32 -0.25
CA LEU A 198 2.17 8.19 -0.86
C LEU A 198 3.70 8.38 -0.84
N LEU A 199 4.19 9.61 -1.01
CA LEU A 199 5.62 9.95 -0.88
C LEU A 199 6.19 9.71 0.53
N LYS A 200 5.35 9.46 1.54
CA LYS A 200 5.81 9.07 2.88
C LYS A 200 6.09 7.57 3.02
N LEU A 201 5.70 6.78 2.01
CA LEU A 201 6.00 5.35 1.90
C LEU A 201 7.40 5.17 1.31
N ASP A 202 8.08 4.12 1.74
CA ASP A 202 9.40 3.80 1.19
C ASP A 202 9.24 3.21 -0.21
N SER A 203 9.96 3.76 -1.18
CA SER A 203 10.01 3.24 -2.56
C SER A 203 11.09 2.17 -2.74
N PHE A 204 11.88 1.91 -1.70
CA PHE A 204 13.03 0.99 -1.64
C PHE A 204 14.02 1.20 -2.80
N LYS A 205 14.14 2.44 -3.29
CA LYS A 205 14.84 2.78 -4.53
C LYS A 205 16.31 2.35 -4.52
N GLN A 206 17.01 2.55 -3.42
CA GLN A 206 18.42 2.16 -3.28
C GLN A 206 18.59 0.63 -3.35
N THR A 207 17.77 -0.12 -2.63
CA THR A 207 17.79 -1.58 -2.62
C THR A 207 17.39 -2.18 -3.97
N ARG A 208 16.45 -1.54 -4.69
CA ARG A 208 16.01 -2.00 -6.02
C ARG A 208 17.10 -1.85 -7.09
N LYS A 209 17.90 -0.78 -7.06
CA LYS A 209 19.00 -0.56 -8.01
C LYS A 209 20.11 -1.62 -7.94
N GLN A 210 20.20 -2.36 -6.85
CA GLN A 210 21.22 -3.39 -6.65
C GLN A 210 20.83 -4.76 -7.23
N VAL A 211 19.60 -4.90 -7.75
CA VAL A 211 19.08 -6.17 -8.30
C VAL A 211 18.78 -6.00 -9.79
N ALA A 212 19.61 -6.60 -10.65
CA ALA A 212 19.55 -6.43 -12.10
C ALA A 212 18.16 -6.75 -12.70
N ASP A 213 17.50 -7.82 -12.22
CA ASP A 213 16.17 -8.23 -12.67
C ASP A 213 15.07 -7.16 -12.39
N LYS A 214 15.22 -6.41 -11.28
CA LYS A 214 14.30 -5.31 -10.95
C LYS A 214 14.51 -4.09 -11.83
N MET A 215 15.71 -3.91 -12.41
CA MET A 215 16.00 -2.82 -13.34
C MET A 215 15.39 -3.08 -14.72
N PHE A 216 15.37 -4.33 -15.19
CA PHE A 216 14.74 -4.69 -16.47
C PHE A 216 13.24 -4.36 -16.48
N ASN A 217 12.53 -4.71 -15.40
CA ASN A 217 11.10 -4.41 -15.26
C ASN A 217 10.81 -2.90 -15.25
N LEU A 218 11.69 -2.09 -14.66
CA LEU A 218 11.52 -0.63 -14.63
C LEU A 218 11.64 -0.01 -16.04
N ASN A 219 12.60 -0.45 -16.85
CA ASN A 219 12.77 0.08 -18.20
C ASN A 219 11.55 -0.22 -19.09
N SER A 220 10.98 -1.42 -18.97
CA SER A 220 9.72 -1.77 -19.68
C SER A 220 8.58 -0.85 -19.25
N ILE A 221 8.44 -0.58 -17.95
CA ILE A 221 7.42 0.35 -17.44
C ILE A 221 7.63 1.76 -17.96
N ILE A 222 8.88 2.26 -17.98
CA ILE A 222 9.19 3.59 -18.52
C ILE A 222 8.83 3.66 -20.01
N CYS A 223 9.22 2.65 -20.80
CA CYS A 223 8.87 2.56 -22.22
C CYS A 223 7.35 2.53 -22.42
N PHE A 224 6.63 1.69 -21.68
CA PHE A 224 5.18 1.60 -21.74
C PHE A 224 4.52 2.96 -21.46
N ILE A 225 4.89 3.64 -20.38
CA ILE A 225 4.30 4.93 -19.99
C ILE A 225 4.64 6.04 -21.00
N ARG A 226 5.91 6.18 -21.41
CA ARG A 226 6.35 7.30 -22.25
C ARG A 226 6.11 7.09 -23.74
N GLN A 227 6.10 5.84 -24.21
CA GLN A 227 6.01 5.51 -25.64
C GLN A 227 4.61 5.00 -25.99
N GLU A 228 4.14 3.93 -25.36
CA GLU A 228 2.85 3.30 -25.70
C GLU A 228 1.64 4.13 -25.23
N VAL A 229 1.62 4.49 -23.95
CA VAL A 229 0.62 5.38 -23.35
C VAL A 229 0.85 6.84 -23.81
N SER A 230 2.10 7.17 -24.15
CA SER A 230 2.54 8.49 -24.61
C SER A 230 2.29 9.62 -23.59
N MET A 231 2.56 9.36 -22.30
CA MET A 231 2.53 10.39 -21.25
C MET A 231 3.93 11.00 -21.06
N ASP A 232 4.00 12.33 -21.02
CA ASP A 232 5.23 13.06 -20.73
C ASP A 232 5.47 13.13 -19.21
N ILE A 233 5.97 12.01 -18.67
CA ILE A 233 6.26 11.85 -17.24
C ILE A 233 7.74 11.58 -17.04
N GLU A 234 8.34 12.30 -16.11
CA GLU A 234 9.72 12.11 -15.67
C GLU A 234 9.97 10.68 -15.18
N GLU A 235 11.07 10.07 -15.64
CA GLU A 235 11.42 8.68 -15.29
C GLU A 235 11.57 8.49 -13.78
N ASP A 236 12.06 9.51 -13.08
CA ASP A 236 12.21 9.48 -11.62
C ASP A 236 10.86 9.32 -10.89
N LEU A 237 9.81 9.95 -11.43
CA LEU A 237 8.45 9.83 -10.90
C LEU A 237 7.89 8.43 -11.16
N ILE A 238 8.12 7.89 -12.36
CA ILE A 238 7.71 6.52 -12.73
C ILE A 238 8.40 5.49 -11.81
N ASP A 239 9.72 5.63 -11.61
CA ASP A 239 10.50 4.75 -10.73
C ASP A 239 10.03 4.83 -9.27
N THR A 240 9.76 6.04 -8.78
CA THR A 240 9.22 6.25 -7.43
C THR A 240 7.86 5.59 -7.28
N ALA A 241 6.98 5.77 -8.28
CA ALA A 241 5.67 5.15 -8.29
C ALA A 241 5.76 3.61 -8.29
N PHE A 242 6.55 3.04 -9.21
CA PHE A 242 6.79 1.61 -9.25
C PHE A 242 7.32 1.05 -7.92
N GLY A 243 8.29 1.74 -7.30
CA GLY A 243 8.86 1.36 -6.02
C GLY A 243 7.85 1.35 -4.87
N ILE A 244 7.03 2.41 -4.76
CA ILE A 244 5.97 2.50 -3.74
C ILE A 244 4.99 1.34 -3.90
N LEU A 245 4.49 1.11 -5.13
CA LEU A 245 3.53 0.03 -5.38
C LEU A 245 4.14 -1.33 -5.05
N ARG A 246 5.37 -1.60 -5.49
CA ARG A 246 6.00 -2.92 -5.31
C ARG A 246 6.36 -3.23 -3.86
N GLY A 247 6.73 -2.20 -3.09
CA GLY A 247 7.17 -2.34 -1.70
C GLY A 247 6.04 -2.31 -0.66
N ASN A 248 4.88 -1.74 -1.00
CA ASN A 248 3.82 -1.45 -0.02
C ASN A 248 2.45 -2.04 -0.39
N ALA A 249 2.30 -2.68 -1.55
CA ALA A 249 1.04 -3.31 -1.93
C ALA A 249 0.76 -4.57 -1.09
N PHE A 250 -0.50 -4.73 -0.70
CA PHE A 250 -1.02 -5.93 -0.06
C PHE A 250 -1.77 -6.79 -1.07
N ASP A 251 -1.43 -8.08 -1.13
CA ASP A 251 -2.16 -9.05 -1.93
C ASP A 251 -3.48 -9.41 -1.22
N THR A 252 -4.60 -9.35 -1.96
CA THR A 252 -5.90 -9.81 -1.47
C THR A 252 -6.32 -11.06 -2.25
N SER A 253 -6.82 -12.06 -1.54
CA SER A 253 -7.43 -13.25 -2.14
C SER A 253 -8.89 -12.92 -2.46
N ASP A 254 -9.17 -12.70 -3.75
CA ASP A 254 -10.48 -12.39 -4.33
C ASP A 254 -11.23 -11.23 -3.66
N TYR A 255 -11.30 -10.09 -4.35
CA TYR A 255 -12.10 -8.94 -3.96
C TYR A 255 -13.60 -9.33 -3.95
N ILE A 256 -14.05 -9.98 -2.89
CA ILE A 256 -15.44 -9.99 -2.50
C ILE A 256 -15.63 -8.64 -1.84
N GLY A 257 -16.08 -7.66 -2.64
CA GLY A 257 -16.33 -6.32 -2.15
C GLY A 257 -17.27 -6.38 -0.94
N PHE A 258 -16.73 -6.13 0.24
CA PHE A 258 -17.50 -5.47 1.29
C PHE A 258 -17.53 -3.99 0.92
N ILE A 259 -18.25 -3.67 -0.14
CA ILE A 259 -18.95 -2.40 -0.19
C ILE A 259 -20.08 -2.62 0.81
N ASP A 260 -19.86 -2.20 2.06
CA ASP A 260 -20.97 -1.88 2.94
C ASP A 260 -21.81 -0.85 2.18
N CYS A 261 -22.88 -1.32 1.54
CA CYS A 261 -24.00 -0.48 1.22
C CYS A 261 -24.48 0.08 2.55
N CYS A 262 -24.05 1.29 2.87
CA CYS A 262 -24.61 2.08 3.96
C CYS A 262 -26.13 1.95 3.92
N SER A 263 -26.66 1.28 4.94
CA SER A 263 -28.05 1.38 5.41
C SER A 263 -28.05 2.29 6.62
#